data_AF-X1JR85-F1
#
_entry.id   AF-X1JR85-F1
#
_cell.length_a   1.000
_cell.length_b   1.000
_cell.length_c   1.000
_cell.angle_alpha   90.00
_cell.angle_beta   90.00
_cell.angle_gamma   90.00
#
_symmetry.space_group_name_H-M   'P 1'
#
loop_
_entity.id
_entity.type
_entity.pdbx_description
1 polymer ?
#
loop_
_entity_poly.entity_id
_entity_poly.type
_entity_poly.pdbx_seq_one_letter_code
_entity_poly.pdbx_strand_id
1 'polypeptide(L)'
;MNNGGFRVVELGDQKYLMKVFTVTMKKAGKVRLLVSMNMHGNINFYVSNNLEWDELAIATRYSRRWDIEVWHREGKGNFGLKDCRLRCDDGVSRYLTLSALADTLLEIASMLSPVYAMLKNQGYTPEMKHRWILTELVGQLILSVGKMENVEVKKIMEGILCPYTSTMIKNTNV
;
A
#
# COMPACT_ATOMS: atom_id res chain seq x y z
N MET A 1 17.91 -21.83 -35.00
CA MET A 1 16.84 -20.84 -35.24
C MET A 1 17.32 -19.49 -34.74
N ASN A 2 17.45 -18.52 -35.64
CA ASN A 2 17.94 -17.18 -35.31
C ASN A 2 16.81 -16.45 -34.57
N ASN A 3 16.78 -16.51 -33.23
CA ASN A 3 15.81 -15.76 -32.43
C ASN A 3 16.00 -14.29 -32.77
N GLY A 4 15.06 -13.64 -33.46
CA GLY A 4 15.15 -12.27 -34.00
C GLY A 4 15.28 -11.17 -32.93
N GLY A 5 16.23 -11.29 -32.01
CA GLY A 5 16.48 -10.43 -30.86
C GLY A 5 15.56 -10.64 -29.66
N PHE A 6 14.60 -11.59 -29.72
CA PHE A 6 13.70 -11.87 -28.61
C PHE A 6 14.36 -12.77 -27.56
N ARG A 7 14.13 -12.45 -26.29
CA ARG A 7 14.70 -13.14 -25.12
C ARG A 7 13.57 -13.71 -24.27
N VAL A 8 13.79 -14.90 -23.70
CA VAL A 8 12.88 -15.46 -22.72
C VAL A 8 13.19 -14.82 -21.36
N VAL A 9 12.18 -14.21 -20.76
CA VAL A 9 12.27 -13.53 -19.45
C VAL A 9 11.31 -14.22 -18.49
N GLU A 10 11.80 -14.56 -17.31
CA GLU A 10 11.01 -15.09 -16.20
C GLU A 10 10.56 -13.92 -15.31
N LEU A 11 9.25 -13.83 -15.07
CA LEU A 11 8.65 -12.81 -14.22
C LEU A 11 7.62 -13.48 -13.29
N GLY A 12 8.02 -13.66 -12.03
CA GLY A 12 7.28 -14.54 -11.12
C GLY A 12 7.27 -15.98 -11.65
N ASP A 13 6.12 -16.63 -11.62
CA ASP A 13 5.96 -18.02 -12.09
C ASP A 13 5.69 -18.13 -13.60
N GLN A 14 5.79 -17.02 -14.34
CA GLN A 14 5.44 -16.96 -15.76
C GLN A 14 6.64 -16.64 -16.65
N LYS A 15 6.66 -17.27 -17.83
CA LYS A 15 7.67 -17.05 -18.87
C LYS A 15 7.09 -16.22 -20.00
N TYR A 16 7.87 -15.25 -20.44
CA TYR A 16 7.51 -14.33 -21.51
C TYR A 16 8.61 -14.28 -22.55
N LEU A 17 8.22 -14.22 -23.82
CA LEU A 17 9.12 -13.87 -24.91
C LEU A 17 9.07 -12.36 -25.10
N MET A 18 10.17 -11.69 -24.81
CA MET A 18 10.22 -10.23 -24.76
C MET A 18 11.29 -9.67 -25.69
N LYS A 19 11.05 -8.47 -26.21
CA LYS A 19 12.06 -7.67 -26.91
C LYS A 19 11.77 -6.20 -26.73
N VAL A 20 12.82 -5.43 -26.49
CA VAL A 20 12.73 -3.97 -26.38
C VAL A 20 13.35 -3.28 -27.59
N PHE A 21 12.73 -2.19 -28.01
CA PHE A 21 13.16 -1.35 -29.12
C PHE A 21 13.26 0.10 -28.65
N THR A 22 14.21 0.84 -29.20
CA THR A 22 14.21 2.31 -29.05
C THR A 22 13.52 2.91 -30.26
N VAL A 23 12.42 3.62 -30.04
CA VAL A 23 11.61 4.24 -31.09
C VAL A 23 11.39 5.72 -30.81
N THR A 24 11.17 6.51 -31.85
CA THR A 24 10.81 7.93 -31.71
C THR A 24 9.30 8.08 -31.85
N MET A 25 8.63 8.53 -30.80
CA MET A 25 7.20 8.79 -30.79
C MET A 25 6.92 10.30 -30.92
N LYS A 26 5.92 10.64 -31.75
CA LYS A 26 5.47 12.03 -31.92
C LYS A 26 5.04 12.62 -30.57
N LYS A 27 5.51 13.83 -30.23
CA LYS A 27 5.29 14.54 -28.95
C LYS A 27 5.93 13.93 -27.70
N ALA A 28 6.40 12.68 -27.72
CA ALA A 28 7.03 12.01 -26.58
C ALA A 28 8.55 11.86 -26.71
N GLY A 29 9.11 12.04 -27.91
CA GLY A 29 10.54 11.92 -28.16
C GLY A 29 10.99 10.46 -28.27
N LYS A 30 12.24 10.17 -27.92
CA LYS A 30 12.77 8.80 -27.90
C LYS A 30 12.22 8.05 -26.68
N VAL A 31 11.74 6.84 -26.91
CA VAL A 31 11.18 5.96 -25.88
C VAL A 31 11.63 4.51 -26.10
N ARG A 32 11.51 3.70 -25.07
CA ARG A 32 11.66 2.24 -25.12
C ARG A 32 10.30 1.60 -25.26
N LEU A 33 10.10 0.86 -26.35
CA LEU A 33 8.93 0.04 -26.60
C LEU A 33 9.29 -1.41 -26.30
N LEU A 34 8.68 -1.98 -25.28
CA LEU A 34 8.73 -3.40 -24.96
C LEU A 34 7.55 -4.11 -25.62
N VAL A 35 7.86 -5.14 -26.40
CA VAL A 35 6.89 -6.13 -26.89
C VAL A 35 7.06 -7.37 -26.02
N SER A 36 5.97 -7.82 -25.39
CA SER A 36 5.94 -8.99 -24.53
C SER A 36 4.89 -9.97 -25.02
N MET A 37 5.27 -11.24 -25.20
CA MET A 37 4.37 -12.31 -25.58
C MET A 37 4.36 -13.39 -24.50
N ASN A 38 3.19 -13.75 -24.01
CA ASN A 38 3.06 -14.85 -23.04
C ASN A 38 2.99 -16.22 -23.74
N MET A 39 3.01 -17.29 -22.95
CA MET A 39 2.92 -18.67 -23.47
C MET A 39 1.58 -18.99 -24.17
N HIS A 40 0.53 -18.19 -23.93
CA HIS A 40 -0.79 -18.35 -24.55
C HIS A 40 -0.91 -17.57 -25.87
N GLY A 41 0.15 -16.89 -26.32
CA GLY A 41 0.16 -16.09 -27.55
C GLY A 41 -0.40 -14.67 -27.40
N ASN A 42 -0.73 -14.22 -26.19
CA ASN A 42 -1.16 -12.84 -25.95
C ASN A 42 0.05 -11.91 -26.06
N ILE A 43 -0.09 -10.85 -26.85
CA ILE A 43 0.95 -9.85 -27.08
C ILE A 43 0.56 -8.55 -26.37
N ASN A 44 1.44 -8.04 -25.52
CA ASN A 44 1.32 -6.78 -24.83
C ASN A 44 2.44 -5.82 -25.23
N PHE A 45 2.13 -4.52 -25.22
CA PHE A 45 3.06 -3.45 -25.52
C PHE A 45 3.19 -2.51 -24.33
N TYR A 46 4.42 -2.19 -23.95
CA TYR A 46 4.73 -1.27 -22.87
C TYR A 46 5.70 -0.20 -23.35
N VAL A 47 5.54 1.03 -22.86
CA VAL A 47 6.39 2.16 -23.26
C VAL A 47 7.02 2.78 -22.01
N SER A 48 8.32 3.04 -22.09
CA SER A 48 9.07 3.77 -21.06
C SER A 48 9.85 4.92 -21.67
N ASN A 49 9.89 6.06 -20.98
CA ASN A 49 10.78 7.17 -21.33
C ASN A 49 12.21 6.95 -20.83
N ASN A 50 12.46 5.93 -20.00
CA ASN A 50 13.80 5.57 -19.55
C ASN A 50 14.50 4.72 -20.62
N LEU A 51 15.48 5.30 -21.30
CA LEU A 51 16.18 4.69 -22.43
C LEU A 51 17.14 3.56 -22.05
N GLU A 52 17.55 3.51 -20.79
CA GLU A 52 18.53 2.55 -20.27
C GLU A 52 17.88 1.23 -19.83
N TRP A 53 16.55 1.18 -19.71
CA TRP A 53 15.86 -0.02 -19.23
C TRP A 53 15.81 -1.12 -20.28
N ASP A 54 16.08 -2.33 -19.81
CA ASP A 54 15.95 -3.58 -20.55
C ASP A 54 14.54 -4.18 -20.39
N GLU A 55 14.32 -5.36 -20.99
CA GLU A 55 13.03 -6.05 -20.96
C GLU A 55 12.56 -6.32 -19.52
N LEU A 56 13.44 -6.83 -18.67
CA LEU A 56 13.12 -7.20 -17.30
C LEU A 56 12.82 -5.96 -16.44
N ALA A 57 13.59 -4.89 -16.57
CA ALA A 57 13.37 -3.65 -15.83
C ALA A 57 12.02 -3.01 -16.18
N ILE A 58 11.67 -2.92 -17.48
CA ILE A 58 10.37 -2.38 -17.90
C ILE A 58 9.23 -3.26 -17.38
N ALA A 59 9.32 -4.58 -17.57
CA ALA A 59 8.28 -5.52 -17.15
C ALA A 59 8.09 -5.53 -15.63
N THR A 60 9.18 -5.55 -14.86
CA THR A 60 9.17 -5.49 -13.39
C THR A 60 8.63 -4.16 -12.87
N ARG A 61 8.92 -3.05 -13.56
CA ARG A 61 8.34 -1.76 -13.17
C ARG A 61 6.84 -1.73 -13.45
N TYR A 62 6.41 -2.22 -14.60
CA TYR A 62 5.01 -2.22 -14.99
C TYR A 62 4.18 -3.21 -14.14
N SER A 63 4.75 -4.31 -13.67
CA SER A 63 4.01 -5.26 -12.81
C SER A 63 3.50 -4.62 -11.52
N ARG A 64 4.25 -3.65 -10.96
CA ARG A 64 3.84 -2.84 -9.80
C ARG A 64 2.66 -1.92 -10.07
N ARG A 65 2.23 -1.73 -11.33
CA ARG A 65 1.03 -0.95 -11.66
C ARG A 65 -0.21 -1.55 -10.99
N TRP A 66 -0.27 -2.87 -10.83
CA TRP A 66 -1.42 -3.53 -10.22
C TRP A 66 -1.63 -3.12 -8.76
N ASP A 67 -0.59 -2.65 -8.07
CA ASP A 67 -0.65 -2.23 -6.67
C ASP A 67 -1.72 -1.14 -6.44
N ILE A 68 -1.94 -0.23 -7.40
CA ILE A 68 -2.98 0.80 -7.29
C ILE A 68 -4.40 0.24 -7.43
N GLU A 69 -4.58 -0.84 -8.20
CA GLU A 69 -5.87 -1.51 -8.33
C GLU A 69 -6.23 -2.26 -7.06
N VAL A 70 -5.23 -2.89 -6.42
CA VAL A 70 -5.37 -3.48 -5.09
C VAL A 70 -5.72 -2.40 -4.07
N TRP A 71 -4.99 -1.29 -4.08
CA TRP A 71 -5.28 -0.14 -3.22
C TRP A 71 -6.71 0.38 -3.41
N HIS A 72 -7.19 0.55 -4.64
CA HIS A 72 -8.57 0.98 -4.86
C HIS A 72 -9.61 -0.05 -4.41
N ARG A 73 -9.32 -1.35 -4.59
CA ARG A 73 -10.22 -2.43 -4.18
C ARG A 73 -10.36 -2.48 -2.67
N GLU A 74 -9.24 -2.50 -1.96
CA GLU A 74 -9.20 -2.55 -0.50
C GLU A 74 -9.59 -1.20 0.11
N GLY A 75 -9.13 -0.09 -0.47
CA GLY A 75 -9.51 1.31 -0.20
C GLY A 75 -11.01 1.50 -0.01
N LYS A 76 -11.77 0.97 -0.98
CA LYS A 76 -13.24 1.03 -0.99
C LYS A 76 -13.91 0.27 0.15
N GLY A 77 -13.29 -0.78 0.69
CA GLY A 77 -13.86 -1.61 1.74
C GLY A 77 -13.33 -1.27 3.13
N ASN A 78 -12.02 -1.21 3.29
CA ASN A 78 -11.34 -1.19 4.60
C ASN A 78 -10.98 0.23 5.07
N PHE A 79 -10.86 1.19 4.15
CA PHE A 79 -10.35 2.53 4.44
C PHE A 79 -11.42 3.61 4.31
N GLY A 80 -12.70 3.21 4.29
CA GLY A 80 -13.83 4.14 4.29
C GLY A 80 -14.01 4.95 3.01
N LEU A 81 -13.28 4.68 1.92
CA LEU A 81 -13.42 5.49 0.69
C LEU A 81 -14.86 5.49 0.14
N LYS A 82 -15.65 4.44 0.40
CA LYS A 82 -17.08 4.37 0.06
C LYS A 82 -18.01 4.92 1.15
N ASP A 83 -17.51 5.14 2.35
CA ASP A 83 -18.31 5.55 3.51
C ASP A 83 -18.41 7.07 3.64
N CYS A 84 -17.78 7.82 2.73
CA CYS A 84 -17.92 9.27 2.65
C CYS A 84 -19.38 9.65 2.37
N ARG A 85 -20.05 10.26 3.35
CA ARG A 85 -21.43 10.77 3.23
C ARG A 85 -21.51 12.30 3.15
N LEU A 86 -20.36 12.96 2.96
CA LEU A 86 -20.29 14.42 2.82
C LEU A 86 -20.87 14.84 1.47
N ARG A 87 -21.55 16.00 1.46
CA ARG A 87 -22.24 16.51 0.26
C ARG A 87 -21.53 17.68 -0.42
N CYS A 88 -20.55 18.30 0.24
CA CYS A 88 -19.76 19.37 -0.34
C CYS A 88 -18.44 18.82 -0.89
N ASP A 89 -18.03 19.31 -2.06
CA ASP A 89 -16.84 18.84 -2.77
C ASP A 89 -15.57 18.97 -1.93
N ASP A 90 -15.42 20.09 -1.21
CA ASP A 90 -14.28 20.31 -0.32
C ASP A 90 -14.26 19.30 0.84
N GLY A 91 -15.43 18.98 1.41
CA GLY A 91 -15.54 17.96 2.45
C GLY A 91 -15.17 16.57 1.94
N VAL A 92 -15.67 16.19 0.76
CA VAL A 92 -15.33 14.92 0.11
C VAL A 92 -13.83 14.84 -0.17
N SER A 93 -13.25 15.90 -0.73
CA SER A 93 -11.81 15.99 -1.04
C SER A 93 -10.95 15.80 0.22
N ARG A 94 -11.28 16.51 1.31
CA ARG A 94 -10.57 16.39 2.59
C ARG A 94 -10.70 14.99 3.18
N TYR A 95 -11.90 14.41 3.15
CA TYR A 95 -12.15 13.05 3.66
C TYR A 95 -11.32 12.01 2.92
N LEU A 96 -11.35 12.03 1.57
CA LEU A 96 -10.59 11.08 0.75
C LEU A 96 -9.08 11.29 0.93
N THR A 97 -8.62 12.53 1.03
CA THR A 97 -7.21 12.86 1.28
C THR A 97 -6.75 12.33 2.65
N LEU A 98 -7.52 12.54 3.71
CA LEU A 98 -7.21 12.01 5.04
C LEU A 98 -7.23 10.48 5.08
N SER A 99 -8.16 9.85 4.36
CA SER A 99 -8.23 8.40 4.27
C SER A 99 -7.00 7.82 3.57
N ALA A 100 -6.58 8.44 2.45
CA ALA A 100 -5.35 8.06 1.76
C ALA A 100 -4.10 8.33 2.61
N LEU A 101 -4.06 9.45 3.35
CA LEU A 101 -2.97 9.76 4.27
C LEU A 101 -2.85 8.70 5.38
N ALA A 102 -3.97 8.31 6.00
CA ALA A 102 -3.99 7.29 7.03
C ALA A 102 -3.44 5.95 6.52
N ASP A 103 -3.84 5.54 5.31
CA ASP A 103 -3.31 4.35 4.65
C ASP A 103 -1.79 4.45 4.41
N THR A 104 -1.29 5.58 3.88
CA THR A 104 0.15 5.76 3.68
C THR A 104 0.95 5.71 4.98
N LEU A 105 0.41 6.27 6.07
CA LEU A 105 1.04 6.19 7.39
C LEU A 105 1.08 4.74 7.90
N LEU A 106 0.03 3.96 7.63
CA LEU A 106 -0.04 2.56 8.03
C LEU A 106 0.90 1.67 7.21
N GLU A 107 1.09 1.94 5.92
CA GLU A 107 2.10 1.26 5.11
C GLU A 107 3.52 1.63 5.57
N ILE A 108 3.79 2.89 5.94
CA ILE A 108 5.08 3.29 6.54
C ILE A 108 5.31 2.57 7.87
N ALA A 109 4.31 2.54 8.75
CA ALA A 109 4.37 1.81 10.01
C ALA A 109 4.63 0.31 9.77
N SER A 110 4.02 -0.26 8.71
CA SER A 110 4.29 -1.63 8.27
C SER A 110 5.78 -1.78 7.99
N MET A 111 6.34 -0.91 7.13
CA MET A 111 7.75 -0.99 6.73
C MET A 111 8.74 -0.90 7.89
N LEU A 112 8.37 -0.22 8.98
CA LEU A 112 9.18 -0.08 10.19
C LEU A 112 9.04 -1.25 11.16
N SER A 113 7.99 -2.09 11.02
CA SER A 113 7.83 -3.27 11.86
C SER A 113 8.94 -4.29 11.61
N PRO A 114 9.57 -4.85 12.64
CA PRO A 114 10.51 -5.97 12.50
C PRO A 114 9.90 -7.18 11.77
N VAL A 115 8.58 -7.34 11.87
CA VAL A 115 7.80 -8.43 11.24
C VAL A 115 7.63 -8.21 9.73
N TYR A 116 7.75 -6.96 9.25
CA TYR A 116 7.60 -6.64 7.84
C TYR A 116 8.66 -7.28 6.94
N ALA A 117 9.87 -7.50 7.45
CA ALA A 117 10.89 -8.28 6.73
C ALA A 117 10.40 -9.70 6.42
N MET A 118 9.61 -10.30 7.31
CA MET A 118 8.97 -11.61 7.09
C MET A 118 7.82 -11.52 6.08
N LEU A 119 7.01 -10.45 6.16
CA LEU A 119 5.86 -10.23 5.26
C LEU A 119 6.27 -9.91 3.82
N LYS A 120 7.39 -9.19 3.63
CA LYS A 120 7.90 -8.77 2.32
C LYS A 120 8.21 -9.95 1.38
N ASN A 121 8.58 -11.10 1.94
CA ASN A 121 8.94 -12.28 1.17
C ASN A 121 7.73 -13.12 0.70
N GLN A 122 6.51 -12.80 1.14
CA GLN A 122 5.34 -13.64 0.95
C GLN A 122 4.23 -13.00 0.07
N GLY A 123 4.48 -11.82 -0.50
CA GLY A 123 3.56 -11.23 -1.49
C GLY A 123 2.17 -10.87 -0.95
N TYR A 124 2.08 -10.51 0.34
CA TYR A 124 0.81 -10.20 0.99
C TYR A 124 0.18 -8.89 0.52
N THR A 125 -1.15 -8.87 0.52
CA THR A 125 -1.93 -7.67 0.22
C THR A 125 -1.78 -6.61 1.32
N PRO A 126 -1.99 -5.31 1.02
CA PRO A 126 -1.92 -4.23 2.01
C PRO A 126 -2.80 -4.50 3.24
N GLU A 127 -4.04 -4.96 3.04
CA GLU A 127 -4.95 -5.36 4.12
C GLU A 127 -4.30 -6.35 5.11
N MET A 128 -3.62 -7.38 4.61
CA MET A 128 -3.00 -8.38 5.47
C MET A 128 -1.84 -7.77 6.27
N LYS A 129 -1.01 -6.91 5.66
CA LYS A 129 0.05 -6.19 6.37
C LYS A 129 -0.53 -5.34 7.52
N HIS A 130 -1.62 -4.64 7.26
CA HIS A 130 -2.30 -3.80 8.25
C HIS A 130 -2.86 -4.59 9.43
N ARG A 131 -3.48 -5.75 9.17
CA ARG A 131 -3.96 -6.66 10.23
C ARG A 131 -2.83 -7.19 11.11
N TRP A 132 -1.67 -7.45 10.53
CA TRP A 132 -0.49 -7.85 11.28
C TRP A 132 0.04 -6.76 12.20
N ILE A 133 0.17 -5.52 11.71
CA ILE A 133 0.54 -4.39 12.57
C ILE A 133 -0.47 -4.24 13.70
N LEU A 134 -1.76 -4.31 13.41
CA LEU A 134 -2.80 -4.20 14.44
C LEU A 134 -2.61 -5.29 15.51
N THR A 135 -2.32 -6.52 15.09
CA THR A 135 -2.06 -7.65 16.00
C THR A 135 -0.79 -7.40 16.83
N GLU A 136 0.26 -6.88 16.21
CA GLU A 136 1.51 -6.50 16.89
C GLU A 136 1.28 -5.40 17.92
N LEU A 137 0.57 -4.33 17.55
CA LEU A 137 0.22 -3.21 18.43
C LEU A 137 -0.63 -3.68 19.62
N VAL A 138 -1.63 -4.53 19.37
CA VAL A 138 -2.45 -5.12 20.44
C VAL A 138 -1.60 -6.01 21.35
N GLY A 139 -0.71 -6.83 20.78
CA GLY A 139 0.23 -7.65 21.56
C GLY A 139 1.15 -6.81 22.44
N GLN A 140 1.73 -5.74 21.90
CA GLN A 140 2.56 -4.79 22.65
C GLN A 140 1.77 -4.07 23.75
N LEU A 141 0.52 -3.70 23.47
CA LEU A 141 -0.37 -3.11 24.46
C LEU A 141 -0.67 -4.08 25.61
N ILE A 142 -1.05 -5.33 25.31
CA ILE A 142 -1.32 -6.37 26.31
C ILE A 142 -0.08 -6.59 27.18
N LEU A 143 1.09 -6.74 26.58
CA LEU A 143 2.36 -6.90 27.30
C LEU A 143 2.69 -5.70 28.18
N SER A 144 2.37 -4.48 27.72
CA SER A 144 2.60 -3.26 28.49
C SER A 144 1.67 -3.18 29.69
N VAL A 145 0.38 -3.47 29.50
CA VAL A 145 -0.62 -3.51 30.58
C VAL A 145 -0.29 -4.61 31.59
N GLY A 146 0.18 -5.77 31.13
CA GLY A 146 0.61 -6.86 32.01
C GLY A 146 1.83 -6.54 32.87
N LYS A 147 2.59 -5.50 32.53
CA LYS A 147 3.73 -4.99 33.31
C LYS A 147 3.38 -3.81 34.22
N MET A 148 2.22 -3.19 34.00
CA MET A 148 1.75 -2.04 34.79
C MET A 148 1.13 -2.51 36.10
N GLU A 149 1.28 -1.71 37.15
CA GLU A 149 0.51 -1.94 38.37
C GLU A 149 -0.96 -1.60 38.15
N ASN A 150 -1.86 -2.29 38.87
CA ASN A 150 -3.32 -2.10 38.74
C ASN A 150 -3.76 -0.64 38.88
N VAL A 151 -3.02 0.16 39.68
CA VAL A 151 -3.27 1.58 39.89
C VAL A 151 -3.03 2.41 38.62
N GLU A 152 -2.03 2.08 37.82
CA GLU A 152 -1.70 2.79 36.59
C GLU A 152 -2.71 2.49 35.49
N VAL A 153 -3.10 1.20 35.36
CA VAL A 153 -4.15 0.78 34.43
C VAL A 153 -5.47 1.48 34.76
N LYS A 154 -5.82 1.59 36.05
CA LYS A 154 -7.02 2.30 36.49
C LYS A 154 -7.00 3.77 36.08
N LYS A 155 -5.87 4.48 36.21
CA LYS A 155 -5.72 5.87 35.77
C LYS A 155 -5.87 6.03 34.25
N ILE A 156 -5.32 5.11 33.47
CA ILE A 156 -5.48 5.10 32.00
C ILE A 156 -6.96 4.88 31.63
N MET A 157 -7.62 3.91 32.27
CA MET A 157 -9.05 3.66 32.06
C MET A 157 -9.90 4.86 32.43
N GLU A 158 -9.63 5.51 33.56
CA GLU A 158 -10.31 6.74 33.98
C GLU A 158 -10.12 7.87 32.96
N GLY A 159 -8.93 8.00 32.35
CA GLY A 159 -8.66 8.96 31.28
C GLY A 159 -9.38 8.66 29.96
N ILE A 160 -9.56 7.38 29.60
CA ILE A 160 -10.30 6.98 28.38
C ILE A 160 -11.81 7.14 28.57
N LEU A 161 -12.33 6.71 29.73
CA LEU A 161 -13.76 6.77 30.03
C LEU A 161 -14.22 8.20 30.33
N CYS A 162 -13.36 9.02 30.93
CA CYS A 162 -13.64 10.42 31.29
C CYS A 162 -12.56 11.37 30.72
N PRO A 163 -12.50 11.55 29.39
CA PRO A 163 -11.42 12.29 28.71
C PRO A 163 -11.40 13.80 29.01
N TYR A 164 -12.48 14.33 29.60
CA TYR A 164 -12.63 15.76 29.91
C TYR A 164 -12.98 15.99 31.39
N THR A 165 -12.19 15.44 32.30
CA THR A 165 -12.35 15.70 33.76
C THR A 165 -12.20 17.19 34.11
N SER A 166 -11.55 18.01 33.28
CA SER A 166 -11.39 19.46 33.46
C SER A 166 -12.66 20.28 33.18
N THR A 167 -13.69 19.75 32.50
CA THR A 167 -14.97 20.44 32.26
C THR A 167 -16.09 20.00 33.21
N MET A 168 -15.82 19.00 34.06
CA MET A 168 -16.72 18.63 35.15
C MET A 168 -16.63 19.71 36.23
N ILE A 169 -17.59 20.65 36.24
CA ILE A 169 -17.76 21.62 37.31
C ILE A 169 -17.83 20.84 38.62
N LYS A 170 -16.81 20.96 39.48
CA LYS A 170 -16.92 20.50 40.86
C LYS A 170 -17.94 21.41 41.53
N ASN A 171 -19.18 20.94 41.65
CA ASN A 171 -20.10 21.50 42.62
C ASN A 171 -19.56 21.20 44.02
N THR A 172 -18.59 21.99 44.47
CA THR A 172 -18.27 22.14 45.87
C THR A 172 -19.44 22.84 46.52
N ASN A 173 -20.36 22.05 47.09
CA ASN A 173 -21.31 22.55 48.06
C ASN A 173 -20.53 23.04 49.29
N VAL A 174 -20.54 24.36 49.49
CA VAL A 174 -20.34 25.02 50.79
C VAL A 174 -21.56 25.91 50.98
#